data_AF-A0AAV0M4Q9-F1
#
_entry.id   AF-A0AAV0M4Q9-F1
#
_cell.length_a   1.000
_cell.length_b   1.000
_cell.length_c   1.000
_cell.angle_alpha   90.00
_cell.angle_beta   90.00
_cell.angle_gamma   90.00
#
_symmetry.space_group_name_H-M   'P 1'
#
loop_
_entity.id
_entity.type
_entity.pdbx_description
1 polymer ?
#
loop_
_entity_poly.entity_id
_entity_poly.type
_entity_poly.pdbx_seq_one_letter_code
_entity_poly.pdbx_strand_id
1 'polypeptide(L)'
;MAEESNRRQFDGEDDKKTTLLSHDRRSPNPMEKQKKTTAAAAKGGFRTIPFIMLNEAFQTLVSTGLNANMVIYLTTEFHMAAAAASSVISLWSSASSTMAIFGASLGDSSLGRFRVILLSTVLHSP
;
A
#
# COMPACT_ATOMS: atom_id res chain seq x y z
N MET A 1 -43.75 -53.84 -38.48
CA MET A 1 -43.66 -53.43 -37.06
C MET A 1 -42.36 -53.90 -36.39
N ALA A 2 -41.22 -53.93 -37.11
CA ALA A 2 -39.95 -54.45 -36.58
C ALA A 2 -38.70 -53.61 -36.96
N GLU A 3 -38.87 -52.34 -37.35
CA GLU A 3 -37.72 -51.45 -37.69
C GLU A 3 -37.52 -50.27 -36.72
N GLU A 4 -38.46 -49.99 -35.82
CA GLU A 4 -38.30 -48.91 -34.82
C GLU A 4 -37.48 -49.32 -33.59
N SER A 5 -37.25 -50.63 -33.39
CA SER A 5 -36.47 -51.12 -32.23
C SER A 5 -34.96 -50.93 -32.39
N ASN A 6 -34.44 -50.82 -33.61
CA ASN A 6 -32.99 -50.76 -33.86
C ASN A 6 -32.42 -49.33 -33.88
N ARG A 7 -33.26 -48.30 -34.04
CA ARG A 7 -32.80 -46.90 -34.06
C ARG A 7 -32.57 -46.28 -32.68
N ARG A 8 -33.05 -46.89 -31.60
CA ARG A 8 -32.84 -46.36 -30.23
C ARG A 8 -31.56 -46.85 -29.57
N GLN A 9 -30.87 -47.83 -30.15
CA GLN A 9 -29.62 -48.35 -29.60
C GLN A 9 -28.40 -47.45 -29.93
N PHE A 10 -28.48 -46.64 -30.98
CA PHE A 10 -27.36 -45.83 -31.47
C PHE A 10 -27.30 -44.40 -30.90
N ASP A 11 -28.36 -43.94 -30.23
CA ASP A 11 -28.45 -42.59 -29.66
C ASP A 11 -27.87 -42.48 -28.24
N GLY A 12 -27.53 -43.61 -27.60
CA GLY A 12 -27.13 -43.65 -26.18
C GLY A 12 -25.63 -43.71 -25.89
N GLU A 13 -24.77 -43.75 -26.91
CA GLU A 13 -23.32 -43.94 -26.75
C GLU A 13 -22.53 -42.62 -26.86
N ASP A 14 -23.06 -41.62 -27.58
CA ASP A 14 -22.42 -40.30 -27.75
C ASP A 14 -22.54 -39.41 -26.50
N ASP A 15 -23.60 -39.59 -25.71
CA ASP A 15 -23.78 -38.90 -24.43
C ASP A 15 -22.80 -39.39 -23.35
N LYS A 16 -22.37 -40.66 -23.43
CA LYS A 16 -21.39 -41.22 -22.49
C LYS A 16 -19.98 -40.69 -22.76
N LYS A 17 -19.66 -40.41 -24.03
CA LYS A 17 -18.37 -39.82 -24.42
C LYS A 17 -18.28 -38.34 -24.05
N THR A 18 -19.40 -37.63 -24.09
CA THR A 18 -19.51 -36.21 -23.69
C THR A 18 -19.38 -36.02 -22.18
N THR A 19 -19.77 -37.01 -21.39
CA THR A 19 -19.65 -36.97 -19.92
C THR A 19 -18.23 -37.32 -19.42
N LEU A 20 -17.43 -38.07 -20.19
CA LEU A 20 -16.07 -38.49 -19.81
C LEU A 20 -14.95 -37.52 -20.21
N LEU A 21 -15.23 -36.45 -20.99
CA LEU A 21 -14.23 -35.44 -21.33
C LEU A 21 -14.29 -34.16 -20.46
N SER A 22 -15.23 -34.07 -19.52
CA SER A 22 -15.37 -32.93 -18.61
C SER A 22 -14.64 -33.11 -17.27
N HIS A 23 -13.78 -34.12 -17.14
CA HIS A 23 -13.11 -34.47 -15.88
C HIS A 23 -11.58 -34.47 -15.97
N ASP A 24 -10.98 -33.43 -16.55
CA ASP A 24 -9.68 -32.90 -16.07
C ASP A 24 -9.35 -31.53 -16.68
N ARG A 25 -9.46 -30.47 -15.86
CA ARG A 25 -8.54 -29.33 -15.92
C ARG A 25 -8.49 -28.61 -14.58
N ARG A 26 -7.48 -29.01 -13.80
CA ARG A 26 -6.54 -28.08 -13.16
C ARG A 26 -7.18 -27.02 -12.25
N SER A 27 -7.56 -27.44 -11.04
CA SER A 27 -7.68 -26.51 -9.91
C SER A 27 -6.28 -25.97 -9.58
N PRO A 28 -6.03 -24.65 -9.63
CA PRO A 28 -4.77 -24.06 -9.24
C PRO A 28 -4.56 -24.21 -7.72
N ASN A 29 -3.30 -24.42 -7.34
CA ASN A 29 -2.84 -24.47 -5.95
C ASN A 29 -3.37 -23.29 -5.11
N PRO A 30 -3.76 -23.51 -3.83
CA PRO A 30 -4.10 -22.44 -2.87
C PRO A 30 -2.88 -21.65 -2.34
N MET A 31 -1.78 -21.58 -3.11
CA MET A 31 -0.51 -20.97 -2.74
C MET A 31 -0.44 -19.46 -3.04
N GLU A 32 -1.56 -18.75 -2.96
CA GLU A 32 -1.57 -17.28 -2.97
C GLU A 32 -2.36 -16.71 -1.78
N LYS A 33 -2.04 -17.23 -0.59
CA LYS A 33 -2.31 -16.54 0.67
C LYS A 33 -1.59 -15.19 0.67
N GLN A 34 -2.27 -14.18 0.14
CA GLN A 34 -2.61 -12.97 0.88
C GLN A 34 -1.41 -12.24 1.50
N LYS A 35 -0.61 -11.59 0.65
CA LYS A 35 0.19 -10.42 1.05
C LYS A 35 0.28 -9.38 -0.07
N LYS A 36 -0.85 -8.73 -0.34
CA LYS A 36 -0.87 -7.39 -0.96
C LYS A 36 -1.99 -6.58 -0.31
N THR A 37 -1.59 -5.86 0.73
CA THR A 37 -2.06 -4.50 1.07
C THR A 37 -3.53 -4.20 0.79
N THR A 38 -4.34 -4.25 1.85
CA THR A 38 -5.40 -3.26 2.16
C THR A 38 -6.04 -2.57 0.96
N ALA A 39 -6.98 -3.24 0.28
CA ALA A 39 -7.88 -2.60 -0.67
C ALA A 39 -9.27 -3.25 -0.69
N ALA A 40 -9.73 -3.77 0.45
CA ALA A 40 -11.06 -4.37 0.59
C ALA A 40 -11.88 -3.63 1.66
N ALA A 41 -12.17 -2.36 1.39
CA ALA A 41 -13.35 -1.67 1.88
C ALA A 41 -13.58 -0.46 0.96
N ALA A 42 -14.42 -0.65 -0.06
CA ALA A 42 -14.88 0.43 -0.92
C ALA A 42 -15.73 1.41 -0.10
N LYS A 43 -15.07 2.35 0.59
CA LYS A 43 -15.69 3.56 1.15
C LYS A 43 -14.68 4.71 1.33
N GLY A 44 -13.87 4.94 0.30
CA GLY A 44 -13.23 6.25 0.08
C GLY A 44 -14.14 7.09 -0.82
N GLY A 45 -15.18 7.70 -0.24
CA GLY A 45 -16.14 8.54 -0.99
C GLY A 45 -15.62 9.95 -1.26
N PHE A 46 -16.48 10.83 -1.81
CA PHE A 46 -16.23 12.27 -1.98
C PHE A 46 -15.74 12.99 -0.70
N ARG A 47 -15.91 12.37 0.47
CA ARG A 47 -15.49 12.90 1.78
C ARG A 47 -14.00 12.68 2.10
N THR A 48 -13.33 11.71 1.49
CA THR A 48 -11.87 11.49 1.68
C THR A 48 -11.01 12.33 0.75
N ILE A 49 -11.55 12.70 -0.42
CA ILE A 49 -10.88 13.59 -1.39
C ILE A 49 -10.39 14.90 -0.76
N PRO A 50 -11.21 15.69 -0.02
CA PRO A 50 -10.72 16.93 0.59
C PRO A 50 -9.70 16.68 1.69
N PHE A 51 -9.74 15.54 2.39
CA PHE A 51 -8.77 15.22 3.43
C PHE A 51 -7.38 14.96 2.84
N ILE A 52 -7.31 14.21 1.73
CA ILE A 52 -6.05 13.94 1.02
C ILE A 52 -5.51 15.24 0.41
N MET A 53 -6.38 16.03 -0.25
CA MET A 53 -6.00 17.32 -0.82
C MET A 53 -5.49 18.30 0.24
N LEU A 54 -6.14 18.36 1.41
CA LEU A 54 -5.69 19.21 2.50
C LEU A 54 -4.36 18.73 3.08
N ASN A 55 -4.15 17.42 3.23
CA ASN A 55 -2.87 16.88 3.67
C ASN A 55 -1.74 17.24 2.70
N GLU A 56 -1.97 17.06 1.39
CA GLU A 56 -1.02 17.42 0.36
C GLU A 56 -0.72 18.92 0.38
N ALA A 57 -1.77 19.75 0.41
CA ALA A 57 -1.64 21.21 0.46
C ALA A 57 -0.90 21.65 1.73
N PHE A 58 -1.21 21.07 2.88
CA PHE A 58 -0.53 21.37 4.14
C PHE A 58 0.97 21.01 4.07
N GLN A 59 1.30 19.84 3.53
CA GLN A 59 2.69 19.43 3.35
C GLN A 59 3.45 20.40 2.45
N THR A 60 2.86 20.82 1.33
CA THR A 60 3.49 21.82 0.45
C THR A 60 3.62 23.19 1.13
N LEU A 61 2.58 23.66 1.83
CA LEU A 61 2.58 24.95 2.52
C LEU A 61 3.63 25.01 3.62
N VAL A 62 3.69 23.97 4.47
CA VAL A 62 4.70 23.89 5.54
C VAL A 62 6.09 23.85 4.93
N SER A 63 6.32 23.07 3.87
CA SER A 63 7.62 23.00 3.21
C SER A 63 8.04 24.35 2.61
N THR A 64 7.18 25.01 1.84
CA THR A 64 7.50 26.29 1.21
C THR A 64 7.64 27.42 2.24
N GLY A 65 6.73 27.50 3.21
CA GLY A 65 6.77 28.55 4.24
C GLY A 65 7.98 28.42 5.17
N LEU A 66 8.31 27.20 5.60
CA LEU A 66 9.47 26.94 6.45
C LEU A 66 10.79 27.22 5.70
N ASN A 67 10.93 26.75 4.46
CA ASN A 67 12.13 26.99 3.66
C ASN A 67 12.33 28.49 3.40
N ALA A 68 11.26 29.24 3.06
CA ALA A 68 11.34 30.68 2.85
C ALA A 68 11.76 31.42 4.13
N ASN A 69 11.18 31.06 5.28
CA ASN A 69 11.52 31.66 6.57
C ASN A 69 12.99 31.38 6.95
N MET A 70 13.48 30.16 6.73
CA MET A 70 14.88 29.82 6.99
C MET A 70 15.84 30.64 6.14
N VAL A 71 15.58 30.79 4.84
CA VAL A 71 16.45 31.57 3.95
C VAL A 71 16.49 33.04 4.38
N ILE A 72 15.34 33.63 4.71
CA ILE A 72 15.28 35.01 5.19
C ILE A 72 16.04 35.13 6.52
N TYR A 73 15.74 34.31 7.53
CA TYR A 73 16.38 34.37 8.83
C TYR A 73 17.92 34.20 8.76
N LEU A 74 18.42 33.29 7.92
CA LEU A 74 19.85 33.07 7.74
C LEU A 74 20.55 34.28 7.10
N THR A 75 19.88 34.96 6.18
CA THR A 75 20.46 36.10 5.45
C THR A 75 20.31 37.43 6.19
N THR A 76 19.21 37.65 6.91
CA THR A 76 18.96 38.92 7.61
C THR A 76 19.46 38.93 9.05
N GLU A 77 19.16 37.91 9.85
CA GLU A 77 19.51 37.90 11.29
C GLU A 77 20.93 37.36 11.49
N PHE A 78 21.24 36.25 10.81
CA PHE A 78 22.55 35.61 10.91
C PHE A 78 23.62 36.24 10.02
N HIS A 79 23.27 37.23 9.20
CA HIS A 79 24.16 37.95 8.27
C HIS A 79 25.05 37.01 7.43
N MET A 80 24.57 35.79 7.14
CA MET A 80 25.35 34.83 6.37
C MET A 80 25.34 35.20 4.89
N ALA A 81 26.49 35.00 4.23
CA ALA A 81 26.57 35.09 2.78
C ALA A 81 25.57 34.09 2.16
N ALA A 82 24.91 34.49 1.06
CA ALA A 82 23.92 33.66 0.37
C ALA A 82 24.47 32.25 0.03
N ALA A 83 25.78 32.13 -0.24
CA ALA A 83 26.47 30.86 -0.45
C ALA A 83 26.45 29.94 0.78
N ALA A 84 26.63 30.48 1.99
CA ALA A 84 26.58 29.72 3.23
C ALA A 84 25.13 29.33 3.59
N ALA A 85 24.17 30.24 3.42
CA ALA A 85 22.74 29.93 3.60
C ALA A 85 22.27 28.80 2.66
N SER A 86 22.76 28.79 1.41
CA SER A 86 22.46 27.73 0.44
C SER A 86 23.04 26.36 0.82
N SER A 87 24.10 26.33 1.62
CA SER A 87 24.67 25.07 2.12
C SER A 87 23.79 24.50 3.25
N VAL A 88 23.31 25.38 4.15
CA VAL A 88 22.39 25.00 5.23
C VAL A 88 21.06 24.48 4.69
N ILE A 89 20.47 25.15 3.68
CA ILE A 89 19.20 24.70 3.09
C ILE A 89 19.34 23.35 2.36
N SER A 90 20.51 23.09 1.75
CA SER A 90 20.79 21.81 1.09
C SER A 90 20.95 20.68 2.11
N LEU A 91 21.60 20.96 3.25
CA LEU A 91 21.68 20.02 4.37
C LEU A 91 20.29 19.75 4.97
N TRP A 92 19.48 20.80 5.14
CA TRP A 92 18.10 20.69 5.60
C TRP A 92 17.23 19.82 4.69
N SER A 93 17.37 20.00 3.37
CA SER A 93 16.65 19.19 2.37
C SER A 93 17.06 17.71 2.42
N SER A 94 18.35 17.46 2.63
CA SER A 94 18.88 16.11 2.82
C SER A 94 18.34 15.48 4.12
N ALA A 95 18.38 16.23 5.21
CA ALA A 95 17.84 15.81 6.51
C ALA A 95 16.34 15.51 6.45
N SER A 96 15.56 16.31 5.72
CA SER A 96 14.12 16.08 5.52
C SER A 96 13.83 14.75 4.81
N SER A 97 14.67 14.38 3.85
CA SER A 97 14.56 13.08 3.15
C SER A 97 14.95 11.92 4.06
N THR A 98 16.01 12.07 4.86
CA THR A 98 16.39 11.08 5.88
C THR A 98 15.32 10.94 6.97
N MET A 99 14.70 12.05 7.38
CA MET A 99 13.58 12.08 8.31
C MET A 99 12.37 11.31 7.76
N ALA A 100 12.11 11.36 6.45
CA ALA A 100 11.06 10.56 5.81
C ALA A 100 11.36 9.05 5.87
N ILE A 101 12.60 8.65 5.61
CA ILE A 101 13.04 7.25 5.75
C ILE A 101 12.94 6.79 7.21
N PHE A 102 13.34 7.66 8.15
CA PHE A 102 13.23 7.40 9.58
C PHE A 102 11.78 7.29 10.01
N GLY A 103 10.91 8.19 9.53
CA GLY A 103 9.47 8.17 9.78
C GLY A 103 8.79 6.94 9.21
N ALA A 104 9.20 6.49 8.02
CA ALA A 104 8.76 5.21 7.45
C ALA A 104 9.22 4.04 8.32
N SER A 105 10.48 4.03 8.76
CA SER A 105 11.03 3.01 9.65
C SER A 105 10.28 2.95 10.99
N LEU A 106 9.97 4.11 11.56
CA LEU A 106 9.18 4.24 12.79
C LEU A 106 7.74 3.80 12.57
N GLY A 107 7.15 4.12 11.41
CA GLY A 107 5.80 3.71 11.01
C GLY A 107 5.67 2.19 10.83
N ASP A 108 6.56 1.58 10.04
CA ASP A 108 6.63 0.12 9.83
C ASP A 108 6.82 -0.63 11.15
N SER A 109 7.57 -0.04 12.07
CA SER A 109 7.80 -0.65 13.38
C SER A 109 6.63 -0.42 14.35
N SER A 110 5.96 0.74 14.30
CA SER A 110 4.83 1.11 15.17
C SER A 110 3.51 0.41 14.85
N LEU A 111 3.28 -0.01 13.60
CA LEU A 111 2.01 -0.59 13.16
C LEU A 111 1.79 -2.05 13.60
N GLY A 112 2.76 -2.73 14.23
CA GLY A 112 2.51 -4.06 14.80
C GLY A 112 3.61 -4.66 15.67
N ARG A 113 4.90 -4.42 15.37
CA ARG A 113 6.02 -5.04 16.13
C ARG A 113 6.38 -4.29 17.42
N PHE A 114 6.40 -2.96 17.42
CA PHE A 114 6.65 -2.16 18.62
C PHE A 114 5.56 -2.35 19.68
N ARG A 115 4.28 -2.45 19.27
CA ARG A 115 3.19 -2.70 20.21
C ARG A 115 3.38 -4.02 20.94
N VAL A 116 3.82 -5.07 20.24
CA VAL A 116 4.08 -6.39 20.84
C VAL A 116 5.29 -6.35 21.78
N ILE A 117 6.38 -5.67 21.40
CA ILE A 117 7.56 -5.53 22.27
C ILE A 117 7.22 -4.72 23.53
N LEU A 118 6.52 -3.58 23.40
CA LEU A 118 6.06 -2.78 24.55
C LEU A 118 5.10 -3.56 25.44
N LEU A 119 4.12 -4.26 24.86
CA LEU A 119 3.16 -5.05 25.62
C LEU A 119 3.87 -6.21 26.35
N SER A 120 4.84 -6.86 25.70
CA SER A 120 5.67 -7.91 26.31
C SER A 120 6.46 -7.36 27.50
N THR A 121 7.14 -6.22 27.36
CA THR A 121 7.88 -5.60 28.47
C THR A 121 6.96 -5.15 29.61
N VAL A 122 5.80 -4.58 29.31
CA VAL A 122 4.84 -4.11 30.32
C VAL A 122 4.13 -5.28 31.03
N LEU A 123 3.79 -6.37 30.33
CA LEU A 123 3.22 -7.58 30.95
C LEU A 123 4.27 -8.42 31.69
N HIS A 124 5.55 -8.30 31.34
CA HIS A 124 6.62 -9.05 32.00
C HIS A 124 7.08 -8.40 33.31
N SER A 125 6.72 -7.14 33.58
CA SER A 125 6.94 -6.55 34.91
C SER A 125 5.84 -7.03 35.87
N PRO A 126 6.20 -7.73 36.97
CA PRO A 126 5.25 -8.35 37.90
C PRO A 126 4.40 -7.34 38.69
#